data_AF-A0A959HUX8-F1
#
_entry.id   AF-A0A959HUX8-F1
#
_cell.length_a   1.000
_cell.length_b   1.000
_cell.length_c   1.000
_cell.angle_alpha   90.00
_cell.angle_beta   90.00
_cell.angle_gamma   90.00
#
_symmetry.space_group_name_H-M   'P 1'
#
loop_
_entity.id
_entity.type
_entity.pdbx_description
1 polymer ?
#
loop_
_entity_poly.entity_id
_entity_poly.type
_entity_poly.pdbx_seq_one_letter_code
_entity_poly.pdbx_strand_id
1 'polypeptide(L)'
;MPKIPVRALLPPLLAAIIIWPAQDHIFFWDTVQLGAKHAWWFYETNFSHFLLPDELDSGHPPFFGMLLAAVWKLTGGPNLVASHWMMFPFLTGIIYQLLNLTPLTPLTPL
;
A
#
# COMPACT_ATOMS: atom_id res chain seq x y z
N MET A 1 -18.19 -17.60 -21.22
CA MET A 1 -17.42 -17.04 -20.08
C MET A 1 -16.01 -16.72 -20.56
N PRO A 2 -15.55 -15.46 -20.45
CA PRO A 2 -14.15 -15.14 -20.77
C PRO A 2 -13.24 -15.86 -19.77
N LYS A 3 -12.25 -16.59 -20.26
CA LYS A 3 -11.25 -17.24 -19.41
C LYS A 3 -10.32 -16.15 -18.90
N ILE A 4 -10.36 -15.84 -17.60
CA ILE A 4 -9.34 -14.99 -16.99
C ILE A 4 -8.00 -15.68 -17.22
N PRO A 5 -7.04 -15.06 -17.93
CA PRO A 5 -5.76 -15.72 -18.16
C PRO A 5 -5.09 -15.94 -16.80
N VAL A 6 -4.51 -17.12 -16.58
CA VAL A 6 -3.80 -17.47 -15.32
C VAL A 6 -2.77 -16.38 -14.93
N ARG A 7 -2.18 -15.72 -15.93
CA ARG A 7 -1.27 -14.59 -15.77
C ARG A 7 -1.89 -13.36 -15.07
N ALA A 8 -3.21 -13.17 -15.15
CA ALA A 8 -3.92 -12.10 -14.45
C ALA A 8 -4.21 -12.44 -12.97
N LEU A 9 -4.18 -13.72 -12.58
CA LEU A 9 -4.36 -14.16 -11.20
C LEU A 9 -3.04 -14.20 -10.41
N LEU A 10 -1.91 -14.30 -11.11
CA LEU A 10 -0.60 -14.37 -10.48
C LEU A 10 -0.25 -13.13 -9.63
N PRO A 11 -0.43 -11.87 -10.12
CA PRO A 11 -0.10 -10.69 -9.33
C PRO A 11 -0.83 -10.57 -7.97
N PRO A 12 -2.18 -10.71 -7.89
CA PRO A 12 -2.86 -10.62 -6.60
C PRO A 12 -2.48 -11.77 -5.66
N LEU A 13 -2.22 -12.98 -6.18
CA LEU A 13 -1.75 -14.09 -5.35
C LEU A 13 -0.37 -13.80 -4.74
N LEU A 14 0.58 -13.32 -5.55
CA LEU A 14 1.91 -12.94 -5.06
C LEU A 14 1.84 -11.78 -4.06
N ALA A 15 1.00 -10.77 -4.32
CA ALA A 15 0.77 -9.66 -3.39
C ALA A 15 0.26 -10.17 -2.03
N ALA A 16 -0.73 -11.07 -2.03
CA ALA A 16 -1.26 -11.67 -0.79
C ALA A 16 -0.18 -12.46 -0.03
N ILE A 17 0.63 -13.27 -0.74
CA ILE A 17 1.73 -14.05 -0.15
C ILE A 17 2.79 -13.14 0.50
N ILE A 18 3.04 -11.96 -0.05
CA ILE A 18 3.97 -10.98 0.51
C ILE A 18 3.36 -10.27 1.74
N ILE A 19 2.10 -9.85 1.66
CA ILE A 19 1.44 -9.06 2.70
C ILE A 19 1.14 -9.91 3.94
N TRP A 20 0.60 -11.12 3.76
CA TRP A 20 0.12 -11.96 4.86
C TRP A 20 1.15 -12.17 6.00
N PRO A 21 2.41 -12.56 5.74
CA PRO A 21 3.39 -12.75 6.81
C PRO A 21 3.85 -11.43 7.46
N ALA A 22 3.66 -10.29 6.80
CA ALA A 22 4.09 -8.99 7.29
C ALA A 22 3.00 -8.23 8.06
N GLN A 23 1.76 -8.73 8.08
CA GLN A 23 0.59 -7.95 8.53
C GLN A 23 0.61 -7.53 10.01
N ASP A 24 1.43 -8.19 10.83
CA ASP A 24 1.61 -7.90 12.26
C ASP A 24 2.91 -7.12 12.56
N HIS A 25 3.69 -6.77 11.53
CA HIS A 25 4.90 -5.96 11.71
C HIS A 25 4.55 -4.49 11.96
N ILE A 26 5.34 -3.83 12.81
CA ILE A 26 5.19 -2.39 13.04
C ILE A 26 5.76 -1.57 11.89
N PHE A 27 5.28 -0.33 11.75
CA PHE A 27 5.91 0.63 10.85
C PHE A 27 7.37 0.91 11.27
N PHE A 28 8.22 1.13 10.28
CA PHE A 28 9.65 1.38 10.46
C PHE A 28 10.14 2.49 9.53
N TRP A 29 11.12 3.27 9.98
CA TRP A 29 11.74 4.34 9.19
C TRP A 29 10.68 5.35 8.67
N ASP A 30 10.78 5.76 7.40
CA ASP A 30 9.87 6.71 6.75
C ASP A 30 8.39 6.33 6.87
N THR A 31 8.07 5.03 6.98
CA THR A 31 6.66 4.59 7.14
C THR A 31 6.06 4.99 8.48
N VAL A 32 6.89 5.27 9.51
CA VAL A 32 6.41 5.86 10.77
C VAL A 32 5.87 7.27 10.52
N GLN A 33 6.56 8.06 9.69
CA GLN A 33 6.12 9.42 9.39
C GLN A 33 4.98 9.43 8.36
N LEU A 34 5.24 8.86 7.19
CA LEU A 34 4.34 8.91 6.03
C LEU A 34 3.09 8.03 6.21
N GLY A 35 3.24 6.87 6.86
CA GLY A 35 2.16 5.90 7.06
C GLY A 35 1.48 6.04 8.41
N ALA A 36 2.24 6.14 9.52
CA ALA A 36 1.63 6.17 10.85
C ALA A 36 1.17 7.58 11.23
N LYS A 37 2.09 8.54 11.37
CA LYS A 37 1.80 9.87 11.92
C LYS A 37 0.86 10.69 11.03
N HIS A 38 1.09 10.69 9.72
CA HIS A 38 0.20 11.38 8.78
C HIS A 38 -1.22 10.81 8.83
N ALA A 39 -1.36 9.48 8.74
CA ALA A 39 -2.68 8.84 8.81
C ALA A 39 -3.37 9.07 10.15
N TRP A 40 -2.62 9.02 11.25
CA TRP A 40 -3.15 9.30 12.58
C TRP A 40 -3.77 10.69 12.66
N TRP A 41 -3.08 11.71 12.16
CA TRP A 41 -3.58 13.08 12.14
C TRP A 41 -4.86 13.24 11.31
N PHE A 42 -4.92 12.69 10.09
CA PHE A 42 -6.17 12.73 9.28
C PHE A 42 -7.31 11.95 9.94
N TYR A 43 -6.99 10.82 10.59
CA TYR A 43 -7.96 10.00 11.29
C TYR A 43 -8.57 10.76 12.48
N GLU A 44 -7.75 11.39 13.33
CA GLU A 44 -8.22 12.15 14.50
C GLU A 44 -8.99 13.41 14.12
N THR A 45 -8.50 14.13 13.12
CA THR A 45 -9.14 15.36 12.63
C THR A 45 -10.36 15.11 11.73
N ASN A 46 -10.69 13.84 11.45
CA ASN A 46 -11.75 13.46 10.52
C ASN A 46 -11.63 14.16 9.16
N PHE A 47 -10.40 14.28 8.64
CA PHE A 47 -10.12 14.98 7.38
C PHE A 47 -10.60 16.44 7.34
N SER A 48 -10.73 17.12 8.49
CA SER A 48 -11.16 18.52 8.55
C SER A 48 -10.15 19.48 7.91
N HIS A 49 -8.95 19.00 7.61
CA HIS A 49 -7.86 19.74 7.02
C HIS A 49 -7.28 18.95 5.85
N PHE A 50 -6.88 19.67 4.80
CA PHE A 50 -6.26 19.06 3.63
C PHE A 50 -4.73 18.97 3.75
N LEU A 51 -4.10 19.94 4.43
CA LEU A 51 -2.65 20.03 4.60
C LEU A 51 -2.25 19.63 6.01
N LEU A 52 -1.14 18.91 6.14
CA LEU A 52 -0.54 18.58 7.43
C LEU A 52 -0.11 19.84 8.19
N PRO A 53 -0.07 19.80 9.54
CA PRO A 53 0.56 20.83 10.33
C PRO A 53 2.08 20.81 10.14
N ASP A 54 2.73 21.94 10.34
CA ASP A 54 4.17 22.14 10.07
C ASP A 54 5.06 21.11 10.79
N GLU A 55 4.67 20.63 11.98
CA GLU A 55 5.46 19.65 12.74
C GLU A 55 5.43 18.24 12.13
N LEU A 56 4.45 17.94 11.28
CA LEU A 56 4.31 16.67 10.57
C LEU A 56 4.71 16.75 9.10
N ASP A 57 4.89 17.96 8.57
CA ASP A 57 5.25 18.18 7.18
C ASP A 57 6.68 17.69 6.90
N SER A 58 6.79 16.61 6.11
CA SER A 58 8.05 16.06 5.63
C SER A 58 8.45 16.58 4.25
N GLY A 59 7.71 17.55 3.70
CA GLY A 59 7.77 17.99 2.31
C GLY A 59 7.15 16.98 1.32
N HIS A 60 6.59 15.86 1.79
CA HIS A 60 5.96 14.86 0.93
C HIS A 60 4.44 15.07 0.87
N PRO A 61 3.81 14.86 -0.31
CA PRO A 61 2.36 14.88 -0.41
C PRO A 61 1.70 13.86 0.55
N PRO A 62 0.69 14.27 1.34
CA PRO A 62 0.11 13.45 2.41
C PRO A 62 -0.82 12.33 1.93
N PHE A 63 -0.91 12.06 0.62
CA PHE A 63 -1.92 11.17 0.05
C PHE A 63 -1.89 9.75 0.62
N PHE A 64 -0.70 9.23 0.93
CA PHE A 64 -0.59 7.91 1.54
C PHE A 64 -1.22 7.88 2.94
N GLY A 65 -0.90 8.88 3.77
CA GLY A 65 -1.49 9.03 5.10
C GLY A 65 -3.01 9.23 5.03
N MET A 66 -3.50 10.07 4.10
CA MET A 66 -4.93 10.27 3.87
C MET A 66 -5.63 8.95 3.51
N LEU A 67 -5.07 8.19 2.57
CA LEU A 67 -5.63 6.92 2.13
C LEU A 67 -5.71 5.93 3.29
N LEU A 68 -4.64 5.82 4.06
CA LEU A 68 -4.57 4.91 5.20
C LEU A 68 -5.55 5.31 6.32
N ALA A 69 -5.66 6.60 6.61
CA ALA A 69 -6.66 7.11 7.54
C ALA A 69 -8.09 6.75 7.11
N ALA A 70 -8.36 6.78 5.80
CA ALA A 70 -9.68 6.46 5.25
C ALA A 70 -9.97 4.96 5.41
N VAL A 71 -8.97 4.11 5.15
CA VAL A 71 -9.07 2.68 5.43
C VAL A 71 -9.33 2.44 6.92
N TRP A 72 -8.63 3.11 7.82
CA TRP A 72 -8.88 2.98 9.26
C TRP A 72 -10.30 3.41 9.64
N LYS A 73 -10.85 4.47 9.05
CA LYS A 73 -12.27 4.84 9.27
C LYS A 73 -13.22 3.74 8.79
N LEU A 74 -12.96 3.11 7.65
CA LEU A 74 -13.79 2.04 7.09
C LEU A 74 -13.68 0.74 7.89
N THR A 75 -12.51 0.43 8.47
CA THR A 75 -12.28 -0.80 9.23
C THR A 75 -12.55 -0.66 10.73
N GLY A 76 -13.02 0.51 11.20
CA GLY A 76 -13.38 0.73 12.60
C GLY A 76 -12.22 1.14 13.53
N GLY A 77 -11.07 1.53 12.97
CA GLY A 77 -9.96 2.13 13.73
C GLY A 77 -8.57 1.79 13.22
N PRO A 78 -7.52 2.45 13.75
CA PRO A 78 -6.13 2.17 13.41
C PRO A 78 -5.71 0.75 13.79
N ASN A 79 -5.20 -0.01 12.83
CA ASN A 79 -4.68 -1.36 13.07
C ASN A 79 -3.68 -1.79 12.00
N LEU A 80 -2.76 -2.69 12.35
CA LEU A 80 -1.67 -3.12 11.47
C LEU A 80 -2.18 -3.92 10.27
N VAL A 81 -3.13 -4.83 10.48
CA VAL A 81 -3.69 -5.70 9.42
C VAL A 81 -4.27 -4.84 8.30
N ALA A 82 -5.19 -3.92 8.60
CA ALA A 82 -5.78 -3.02 7.61
C ALA A 82 -4.72 -2.15 6.91
N SER A 83 -3.68 -1.71 7.65
CA SER A 83 -2.59 -0.92 7.09
C SER A 83 -1.77 -1.69 6.06
N HIS A 84 -1.46 -2.95 6.34
CA HIS A 84 -0.71 -3.81 5.41
C HIS A 84 -1.59 -4.24 4.23
N TRP A 85 -2.84 -4.60 4.46
CA TRP A 85 -3.75 -5.03 3.41
C TRP A 85 -4.21 -3.90 2.48
N MET A 86 -4.15 -2.64 2.91
CA MET A 86 -4.29 -1.48 2.01
C MET A 86 -3.25 -1.50 0.87
N MET A 87 -2.08 -2.12 1.06
CA MET A 87 -1.06 -2.21 0.01
C MET A 87 -1.42 -3.20 -1.11
N PHE A 88 -2.43 -4.05 -0.90
CA PHE A 88 -2.83 -5.09 -1.85
C PHE A 88 -3.06 -4.60 -3.29
N PRO A 89 -3.88 -3.56 -3.57
CA PRO A 89 -4.05 -3.05 -4.92
C PRO A 89 -2.75 -2.51 -5.53
N PHE A 90 -1.90 -1.85 -4.74
CA PHE A 90 -0.63 -1.29 -5.22
C PHE A 90 0.39 -2.38 -5.55
N LEU A 91 0.60 -3.35 -4.65
CA LEU A 91 1.49 -4.48 -4.89
C LEU A 91 1.01 -5.34 -6.06
N THR A 92 -0.30 -5.56 -6.17
CA THR A 92 -0.90 -6.25 -7.31
C THR A 92 -0.58 -5.52 -8.62
N GLY A 93 -0.79 -4.20 -8.66
CA GLY A 93 -0.50 -3.38 -9.83
C GLY A 93 0.98 -3.36 -10.20
N ILE A 94 1.87 -3.22 -9.22
CA ILE A 94 3.32 -3.23 -9.42
C ILE A 94 3.78 -4.56 -10.00
N ILE A 95 3.35 -5.69 -9.41
CA ILE A 95 3.72 -7.03 -9.89
C ILE A 95 3.16 -7.27 -11.29
N TYR A 96 1.92 -6.86 -11.56
CA TYR A 96 1.31 -6.95 -12.89
C TYR A 96 2.14 -6.20 -13.93
N GLN A 97 2.51 -4.95 -13.64
CA GLN A 97 3.32 -4.14 -14.56
C GLN A 97 4.73 -4.69 -14.72
N LEU A 98 5.36 -5.18 -13.65
CA LEU A 98 6.66 -5.82 -13.72
C LEU A 98 6.66 -7.00 -14.69
N LEU A 99 5.62 -7.85 -14.64
CA LEU A 99 5.48 -9.00 -15.53
C LEU A 99 5.22 -8.63 -17.00
N ASN A 100 4.61 -7.48 -17.25
CA ASN A 100 4.33 -7.01 -18.61
C ASN A 100 5.50 -6.24 -19.23
N LEU A 101 6.27 -5.52 -18.40
CA LEU A 101 7.37 -4.66 -18.85
C LEU A 101 8.70 -5.42 -18.92
N THR A 102 8.84 -6.53 -18.21
CA THR A 102 10.04 -7.36 -18.26
C THR A 102 9.90 -8.39 -19.38
N PRO A 103 10.78 -8.40 -20.38
CA PRO A 103 10.82 -9.48 -21.35
C PRO A 103 11.09 -10.80 -20.60
N LEU A 104 10.19 -11.78 -20.72
CA LEU A 104 10.42 -13.15 -20.23
C LEU A 104 11.46 -13.91 -21.07
N THR A 105 12.26 -13.21 -21.89
CA THR A 105 13.26 -13.80 -22.76
C THR A 105 14.25 -14.59 -21.90
N PRO A 106 14.52 -15.87 -22.23
CA PRO A 106 15.63 -16.55 -21.60
C PRO A 106 16.89 -15.71 -21.84
N LEU A 107 17.75 -15.60 -20.83
CA LEU A 107 19.12 -15.15 -21.04
C LEU A 107 19.72 -16.09 -22.09
N THR A 108 19.69 -15.70 -23.37
CA THR A 108 20.46 -16.40 -24.39
C THR A 108 21.93 -16.24 -23.98
N PRO A 109 22.69 -17.34 -23.84
CA PRO A 109 24.12 -17.22 -23.57
C PRO A 109 24.75 -16.42 -24.71
N LEU A 110 25.51 -15.38 -24.35
CA LEU A 110 26.36 -14.63 -25.27
C LEU A 110 27.45 -15.53 -25.86
#